data_AF-A0A7C1P0M5-F1
#
_entry.id   AF-A0A7C1P0M5-F1
#
_cell.length_a   1.000
_cell.length_b   1.000
_cell.length_c   1.000
_cell.angle_alpha   90.00
_cell.angle_beta   90.00
_cell.angle_gamma   90.00
#
_symmetry.space_group_name_H-M   'P 1'
#
loop_
_entity.id
_entity.type
_entity.pdbx_description
1 polymer ?
#
loop_
_entity_poly.entity_id
_entity_poly.type
_entity_poly.pdbx_seq_one_letter_code
_entity_poly.pdbx_strand_id
1 'polypeptide(L)'
;MGVEAAVVDVCVLYAVYAILALSMELEYGELGLPNFAKAAFFALGAFSAGALSARLGVILLGMDWEGAFRERSWFYATVVTREVARTPLLGAVILAVVIAVA
;
A
#
# COMPACT_ATOMS: atom_id res chain seq x y z
N MET A 1 4.68 -4.28 -18.14
CA MET A 1 3.88 -3.15 -17.63
C MET A 1 4.47 -1.89 -18.26
N GLY A 2 3.65 -1.13 -19.00
CA GLY A 2 4.13 0.03 -19.78
C GLY A 2 4.42 1.24 -18.88
N VAL A 3 5.27 2.15 -19.36
CA VAL A 3 5.65 3.40 -18.67
C VAL A 3 4.42 4.21 -18.25
N GLU A 4 3.35 4.15 -19.04
CA GLU A 4 2.09 4.87 -18.78
C GLU A 4 1.44 4.49 -17.45
N ALA A 5 1.42 3.20 -17.09
CA ALA A 5 0.86 2.74 -15.83
C ALA A 5 1.72 3.20 -14.64
N ALA A 6 3.04 3.22 -14.80
CA ALA A 6 3.95 3.69 -13.75
C ALA A 6 3.77 5.20 -13.48
N VAL A 7 3.54 6.00 -14.53
CA VAL A 7 3.25 7.44 -14.36
C VAL A 7 1.94 7.65 -13.61
N VAL A 8 0.89 6.88 -13.92
CA VAL A 8 -0.39 6.95 -13.21
C VAL A 8 -0.22 6.58 -11.73
N ASP A 9 0.49 5.50 -11.41
CA ASP A 9 0.74 5.10 -10.02
C ASP A 9 1.49 6.19 -9.23
N VAL A 10 2.51 6.80 -9.83
CA VAL A 10 3.25 7.91 -9.22
C VAL A 10 2.36 9.13 -9.01
N CYS A 11 1.52 9.49 -9.99
CA CYS A 11 0.58 10.60 -9.87
C CYS A 11 -0.45 10.35 -8.77
N VAL A 12 -0.99 9.13 -8.65
CA VAL A 12 -1.94 8.75 -7.59
C VAL A 12 -1.27 8.85 -6.22
N LEU A 13 -0.06 8.28 -6.07
CA LEU A 13 0.71 8.36 -4.83
C LEU A 13 0.94 9.83 -4.42
N TYR A 14 1.40 10.65 -5.35
CA TYR A 14 1.63 12.08 -5.12
C TYR A 14 0.34 12.81 -4.71
N ALA A 15 -0.77 12.58 -5.41
CA ALA A 15 -2.04 13.23 -5.13
C ALA A 15 -2.55 12.93 -3.71
N VAL A 16 -2.46 11.68 -3.26
CA VAL A 16 -2.86 11.30 -1.89
C VAL A 16 -2.03 12.04 -0.84
N TYR A 17 -0.70 12.05 -1.00
CA TYR A 17 0.17 12.77 -0.06
C TYR A 17 -0.03 14.28 -0.10
N ALA A 18 -0.26 14.86 -1.30
CA ALA A 18 -0.55 16.28 -1.44
C ALA A 18 -1.85 16.67 -0.72
N ILE A 19 -2.92 15.89 -0.87
CA ILE A 19 -4.20 16.12 -0.16
C ILE A 19 -3.99 16.06 1.36
N LEU A 20 -3.25 15.06 1.86
CA LEU A 20 -2.98 14.91 3.29
C LEU A 20 -2.14 16.06 3.85
N ALA A 21 -1.12 16.49 3.11
CA ALA A 21 -0.25 17.59 3.51
C ALA A 21 -0.98 18.93 3.51
N LEU A 22 -1.89 19.15 2.54
CA LEU A 22 -2.72 20.36 2.41
C LEU A 22 -3.95 20.34 3.32
N SER A 23 -4.35 19.19 3.86
CA SER A 23 -5.53 19.07 4.72
C SER A 23 -5.46 19.98 5.96
N MET A 24 -4.25 20.29 6.48
CA MET A 24 -4.11 21.19 7.62
C MET A 24 -4.40 22.66 7.27
N GLU A 25 -4.18 23.09 6.02
CA GLU A 25 -4.58 24.42 5.56
C GLU A 25 -6.08 24.63 5.72
N LEU A 26 -6.85 23.56 5.46
CA LEU A 26 -8.30 23.56 5.63
C LEU A 26 -8.74 23.41 7.09
N GLU A 27 -7.92 22.77 7.92
CA GLU A 27 -8.27 22.40 9.31
C GLU A 27 -7.88 23.49 10.32
N TYR A 28 -6.74 24.17 10.11
CA TYR A 28 -6.18 25.17 11.03
C TYR A 28 -5.90 26.55 10.39
N GLY A 29 -5.98 26.69 9.06
CA GLY A 29 -5.86 27.99 8.39
C GLY A 29 -4.47 28.62 8.39
N GLU A 30 -3.41 27.81 8.51
CA GLU A 30 -2.02 28.25 8.69
C GLU A 30 -1.23 28.41 7.37
N LEU A 31 -1.08 29.62 6.84
CA LEU A 31 0.02 30.13 5.96
C LEU A 31 0.59 29.29 4.78
N GLY A 32 -0.02 28.19 4.33
CA GLY A 32 0.47 27.42 3.17
C GLY A 32 1.62 26.44 3.51
N LEU A 33 1.76 26.03 4.77
CA LEU A 33 2.80 25.11 5.23
C LEU A 33 2.30 23.65 5.24
N PRO A 34 2.84 22.77 4.37
CA PRO A 34 2.44 21.37 4.33
C PRO A 34 2.79 20.62 5.62
N ASN A 35 1.85 19.85 6.16
CA ASN A 35 2.09 19.03 7.35
C ASN A 35 2.70 17.66 7.00
N PHE A 36 4.03 17.59 7.08
CA PHE A 36 4.79 16.36 6.86
C PHE A 36 4.58 15.31 7.95
N ALA A 37 4.23 15.69 9.19
CA ALA A 37 4.00 14.73 10.27
C ALA A 37 2.71 13.91 10.04
N LYS A 38 1.63 14.56 9.60
CA LYS A 38 0.36 13.89 9.22
C LYS A 38 0.58 12.97 8.01
N ALA A 39 1.28 13.46 6.99
CA ALA A 39 1.68 12.66 5.84
C ALA A 39 2.55 11.45 6.24
N ALA A 40 3.53 11.63 7.13
CA ALA A 40 4.40 10.55 7.60
C ALA A 40 3.64 9.48 8.41
N PHE A 41 2.66 9.88 9.24
CA PHE A 41 1.78 8.92 9.93
C PHE A 41 0.98 8.07 8.95
N PHE A 42 0.44 8.68 7.90
CA PHE A 42 -0.27 7.97 6.85
C PHE A 42 0.65 7.03 6.06
N ALA A 43 1.89 7.48 5.78
CA ALA A 43 2.91 6.66 5.13
C ALA A 43 3.21 5.38 5.93
N LEU A 44 3.32 5.50 7.26
CA LEU A 44 3.57 4.37 8.14
C LEU A 44 2.45 3.33 8.05
N GLY A 45 1.19 3.77 8.04
CA GLY A 45 0.01 2.91 7.89
C GLY A 45 -0.08 2.26 6.51
N ALA A 46 0.22 3.01 5.45
CA ALA A 46 0.25 2.46 4.09
C ALA A 46 1.35 1.39 3.94
N PHE A 47 2.52 1.62 4.54
CA PHE A 47 3.61 0.66 4.52
C PHE A 47 3.30 -0.60 5.33
N SER A 48 2.69 -0.46 6.52
CA SER A 48 2.29 -1.61 7.33
C SER A 48 1.22 -2.45 6.63
N ALA A 49 0.20 -1.82 6.06
CA ALA A 49 -0.85 -2.49 5.28
C ALA A 49 -0.29 -3.19 4.03
N GLY A 50 0.66 -2.56 3.32
CA GLY A 50 1.35 -3.16 2.18
C GLY A 50 2.18 -4.39 2.57
N ALA A 51 2.96 -4.29 3.66
CA ALA A 51 3.75 -5.41 4.16
C ALA A 51 2.88 -6.57 4.66
N LEU A 52 1.76 -6.26 5.32
CA LEU A 52 0.82 -7.26 5.83
C LEU A 52 0.08 -7.97 4.69
N SER A 53 -0.42 -7.22 3.70
CA SER A 53 -1.12 -7.80 2.55
C SER A 53 -0.26 -8.77 1.73
N ALA A 54 1.03 -8.47 1.55
CA ALA A 54 1.96 -9.38 0.88
C ALA A 54 2.13 -10.70 1.67
N ARG A 55 2.24 -10.65 3.00
CA ARG A 55 2.38 -11.85 3.84
C ARG A 55 1.09 -12.66 3.88
N LEU A 56 -0.05 -12.00 4.07
CA LEU A 56 -1.36 -12.64 4.05
C LEU A 56 -1.65 -13.30 2.71
N GLY A 57 -1.31 -12.63 1.60
CA GLY A 57 -1.45 -13.21 0.26
C GLY A 57 -0.65 -14.49 0.09
N VAL A 58 0.58 -14.55 0.59
CA VAL A 58 1.42 -15.77 0.55
C VAL A 58 0.79 -16.90 1.39
N ILE A 59 0.29 -16.59 2.59
CA ILE A 59 -0.37 -17.56 3.47
C ILE A 59 -1.65 -18.10 2.81
N LEU A 60 -2.49 -17.23 2.26
CA LEU A 60 -3.76 -17.60 1.60
C LEU A 60 -3.54 -18.42 0.33
N LEU A 61 -2.44 -18.18 -0.38
CA LEU A 61 -2.04 -18.96 -1.56
C LEU A 61 -1.35 -20.29 -1.20
N GLY A 62 -1.14 -20.58 0.09
CA GLY A 62 -0.53 -21.83 0.56
C GLY A 62 0.89 -22.05 0.07
N MET A 63 1.64 -20.97 -0.22
CA MET A 63 3.01 -21.08 -0.71
C MET A 63 3.99 -21.35 0.45
N ASP A 64 4.86 -22.34 0.28
CA ASP A 64 5.92 -22.65 1.25
C ASP A 64 6.98 -21.54 1.29
N TRP A 65 7.38 -21.16 2.51
CA TRP A 65 8.32 -20.06 2.73
C TRP A 65 9.74 -20.60 2.54
N GLU A 66 10.29 -20.45 1.35
CA GLU A 66 11.71 -20.72 1.13
C GLU A 66 12.55 -19.55 1.67
N GLY A 67 13.10 -19.71 2.89
CA GLY A 67 14.07 -18.80 3.50
C GLY A 67 13.48 -17.57 4.21
N ALA A 68 14.31 -16.55 4.44
CA ALA A 68 13.89 -15.32 5.11
C ALA A 68 13.04 -14.46 4.16
N PHE A 69 11.75 -14.28 4.48
CA PHE A 69 10.80 -13.46 3.72
C PHE A 69 11.35 -12.05 3.35
N ARG A 70 12.23 -11.51 4.20
CA ARG A 70 12.90 -10.22 4.01
C ARG A 70 13.75 -10.14 2.73
N GLU A 71 14.36 -11.24 2.29
CA GLU A 71 15.28 -11.25 1.14
C GLU A 71 14.55 -11.33 -0.21
N ARG A 72 13.36 -11.97 -0.23
CA ARG A 72 12.55 -12.18 -1.44
C ARG A 72 11.17 -11.51 -1.38
N SER A 73 10.98 -10.54 -0.49
CA SER A 73 9.68 -9.87 -0.29
C SER A 73 9.10 -9.28 -1.59
N TRP A 74 9.96 -8.78 -2.49
CA TRP A 74 9.54 -8.23 -3.78
C TRP A 74 8.99 -9.31 -4.73
N PHE A 75 9.56 -10.52 -4.72
CA PHE A 75 9.11 -11.65 -5.53
C PHE A 75 7.73 -12.12 -5.07
N TYR A 76 7.58 -12.34 -3.76
CA TYR A 76 6.30 -12.76 -3.18
C TYR A 76 5.20 -11.72 -3.41
N ALA A 77 5.50 -10.42 -3.24
CA ALA A 77 4.55 -9.36 -3.54
C ALA A 77 4.10 -9.39 -5.00
N THR A 78 5.03 -9.59 -5.94
CA THR A 78 4.70 -9.67 -7.38
C THR A 78 3.82 -10.87 -7.70
N VAL A 79 4.08 -12.04 -7.09
CA VAL A 79 3.28 -13.25 -7.28
C VAL A 79 1.87 -13.06 -6.71
N VAL A 80 1.76 -12.53 -5.49
CA VAL A 80 0.48 -12.23 -4.85
C VAL A 80 -0.33 -11.25 -5.70
N THR A 81 0.27 -10.16 -6.17
CA THR A 81 -0.40 -9.19 -7.05
C THR A 81 -0.90 -9.84 -8.34
N ARG A 82 -0.13 -10.78 -8.92
CA ARG A 82 -0.55 -11.49 -10.13
C ARG A 82 -1.78 -12.37 -9.90
N GLU A 83 -1.84 -13.06 -8.77
CA GLU A 83 -2.99 -13.90 -8.42
C GLU A 83 -4.22 -13.08 -8.03
N VAL A 84 -4.03 -11.96 -7.32
CA VAL A 84 -5.10 -10.99 -7.03
C VAL A 84 -5.67 -10.40 -8.33
N ALA A 85 -4.83 -10.13 -9.34
CA ALA A 85 -5.29 -9.63 -10.64
C ALA A 85 -6.14 -10.66 -11.40
N ARG A 86 -5.95 -11.96 -11.16
CA ARG A 86 -6.78 -13.02 -11.75
C ARG A 86 -8.11 -13.20 -11.02
N THR A 87 -8.11 -12.98 -9.72
CA THR A 87 -9.26 -13.25 -8.84
C THR A 87 -9.53 -12.04 -7.94
N PRO A 88 -10.41 -11.11 -8.35
CA PRO A 88 -10.68 -9.90 -7.58
C PRO A 88 -11.24 -10.19 -6.19
N LEU A 89 -11.89 -11.35 -6.00
CA LEU A 89 -12.38 -11.80 -4.70
C LEU A 89 -11.24 -12.03 -3.69
N LEU A 90 -10.11 -12.60 -4.11
CA LEU A 90 -8.95 -12.75 -3.22
C LEU A 90 -8.41 -11.39 -2.77
N GLY A 91 -8.39 -10.41 -3.67
CA GLY A 91 -8.05 -9.02 -3.32
C GLY A 91 -8.97 -8.43 -2.27
N ALA A 92 -10.29 -8.63 -2.41
CA ALA A 92 -11.28 -8.15 -1.44
C ALA A 92 -11.12 -8.81 -0.07
N VAL A 93 -10.81 -10.11 -0.02
CA VAL A 93 -10.55 -10.84 1.23
C VAL A 93 -9.28 -10.32 1.91
N ILE A 94 -8.18 -10.17 1.17
CA ILE A 94 -6.92 -9.62 1.70
C ILE A 94 -7.17 -8.20 2.25
N LEU A 95 -7.89 -7.36 1.52
CA LEU A 95 -8.24 -6.01 1.96
C LEU A 95 -9.06 -6.03 3.26
N ALA A 96 -10.12 -6.84 3.33
CA ALA A 96 -10.97 -6.93 4.50
C ALA A 96 -10.20 -7.41 5.75
N VAL A 97 -9.30 -8.40 5.58
CA VAL A 97 -8.46 -8.89 6.68
C VAL A 97 -7.44 -7.84 7.12
N VAL A 98 -6.82 -7.13 6.17
CA VAL A 98 -5.88 -6.05 6.51
C VAL A 98 -6.57 -4.93 7.27
N ILE A 99 -7.77 -4.51 6.85
CA ILE A 99 -8.56 -3.49 7.58
C ILE A 99 -8.97 -3.97 8.97
N ALA A 100 -9.27 -5.27 9.15
CA ALA A 100 -9.65 -5.80 10.45
C ALA A 100 -8.46 -5.86 11.45
N VAL A 101 -7.23 -5.89 10.94
CA VAL A 101 -6.00 -6.05 11.74
C VAL A 101 -5.23 -4.74 11.91
N ALA A 102 -5.36 -3.80 10.96
CA ALA A 102 -4.68 -2.49 10.96
C ALA A 102 -5.50 -1.42 11.68
#